data_AF-A0A848WSF1-F1
#
_entry.id   AF-A0A848WSF1-F1
#
_cell.length_a   1.000
_cell.length_b   1.000
_cell.length_c   1.000
_cell.angle_alpha   90.00
_cell.angle_beta   90.00
_cell.angle_gamma   90.00
#
_symmetry.space_group_name_H-M   'P 1'
#
loop_
_entity.id
_entity.type
_entity.pdbx_description
1 polymer ?
#
loop_
_entity_poly.entity_id
_entity_poly.type
_entity_poly.pdbx_seq_one_letter_code
_entity_poly.pdbx_strand_id
1 'polypeptide(L)'
;MWRPLVCLSIFLGLAGSARSQVEPRKPASPPDQSLQSGSEEITPSHVFQQVTLLRAELELIRLEMGKPGVAPPLIRVEKAAPREVYFQALTLFRKTDRLAFEHTRERSGEPVPPEEQIRPIHVRALVDAALKRVQRVKESLAISETVKKPALETGIEPSGVFNDIVAANREINQLLEQQFAPGDVYQQTTVAIAYLSRLLDSLGGISTPPQPPAFERRKRPADVYRKLISCFGQIREIGNLSGIGMLDLEVDESRVESAEPSDVYDVASLLVSELAHLHGHRADAKPPRKVYNPGRKLPSHVYQRLGILHSQIEELHKIARNNPDWLED
;
A
#
# COMPACT_ATOMS: atom_id res chain seq x y z
N MET A 1 -23.83 -16.36 -8.14
CA MET A 1 -22.94 -17.04 -7.18
C MET A 1 -22.36 -15.95 -6.28
N TRP A 2 -22.99 -15.73 -5.11
CA TRP A 2 -22.69 -14.64 -4.18
C TRP A 2 -21.55 -15.05 -3.25
N ARG A 3 -20.49 -14.25 -3.13
CA ARG A 3 -19.43 -14.40 -2.11
C ARG A 3 -19.68 -13.40 -0.97
N PRO A 4 -19.42 -13.77 0.30
CA PRO A 4 -19.65 -12.88 1.43
C PRO A 4 -18.59 -11.79 1.50
N LEU A 5 -19.04 -10.58 1.80
CA LEU A 5 -18.24 -9.38 2.04
C LEU A 5 -17.43 -9.54 3.34
N VAL A 6 -16.10 -9.49 3.23
CA VAL A 6 -15.21 -9.39 4.40
C VAL A 6 -15.09 -7.93 4.79
N CYS A 7 -15.88 -7.51 5.79
CA CYS A 7 -15.75 -6.18 6.41
C CYS A 7 -14.37 -6.01 7.04
N LEU A 8 -13.52 -5.16 6.45
CA LEU A 8 -12.30 -4.69 7.07
C LEU A 8 -12.64 -3.65 8.16
N SER A 9 -13.02 -4.13 9.35
CA SER A 9 -13.35 -3.27 10.49
C SER A 9 -12.08 -2.68 11.10
N ILE A 10 -11.73 -1.44 10.71
CA ILE A 10 -10.79 -0.58 11.44
C ILE A 10 -11.60 0.54 12.09
N PHE A 11 -12.00 0.33 13.35
CA PHE A 11 -12.66 1.36 14.15
C PHE A 11 -11.65 2.17 14.96
N LEU A 12 -11.75 3.50 14.83
CA LEU A 12 -11.13 4.50 15.69
C LEU A 12 -11.81 4.53 17.07
N GLY A 13 -11.00 4.57 18.12
CA GLY A 13 -11.45 4.74 19.49
C GLY A 13 -11.53 6.20 19.92
N LEU A 14 -12.69 6.54 20.51
CA LEU A 14 -12.97 7.51 21.57
C LEU A 14 -12.85 9.02 21.26
N ALA A 15 -14.01 9.65 21.02
CA ALA A 15 -14.27 11.05 21.35
C ALA A 15 -15.46 11.15 22.30
N GLY A 16 -15.29 11.88 23.40
CA GLY A 16 -16.27 12.10 24.45
C GLY A 16 -17.44 12.99 23.99
N SER A 17 -18.64 12.64 24.43
CA SER A 17 -19.89 13.29 24.06
C SER A 17 -20.27 14.35 25.11
N ALA A 18 -20.31 15.62 24.69
CA ALA A 18 -21.08 16.67 25.35
C ALA A 18 -22.39 16.88 24.57
N ARG A 19 -23.52 16.51 25.18
CA ARG A 19 -24.87 16.68 24.62
C ARG A 19 -25.30 18.15 24.74
N SER A 20 -25.54 18.79 23.59
CA SER A 20 -26.38 20.00 23.51
C SER A 20 -27.66 19.64 22.75
N GLN A 21 -28.81 19.86 23.38
CA GLN A 21 -30.14 19.64 22.80
C GLN A 21 -30.49 20.81 21.86
N VAL A 22 -30.78 20.50 20.59
CA VAL A 22 -31.32 21.44 19.60
C VAL A 22 -32.63 20.85 19.06
N GLU A 23 -33.68 21.66 19.04
CA GLU A 23 -35.04 21.31 18.61
C GLU A 23 -35.16 20.90 17.13
N PRO A 24 -36.15 20.07 16.76
CA PRO A 24 -36.32 19.56 15.41
C PRO A 24 -36.98 20.59 14.46
N ARG A 25 -36.25 21.03 13.44
CA ARG A 25 -36.81 21.77 12.29
C ARG A 25 -37.46 20.82 11.28
N LYS A 26 -38.64 21.20 10.82
CA LYS A 26 -39.49 20.56 9.79
C LYS A 26 -38.71 20.43 8.46
N PRO A 27 -38.63 19.24 7.83
CA PRO A 27 -37.88 19.07 6.58
C PRO A 27 -38.63 19.69 5.39
N ALA A 28 -37.94 20.57 4.66
CA ALA A 28 -38.37 21.05 3.35
C ALA A 28 -38.18 19.94 2.31
N SER A 29 -39.16 19.77 1.43
CA SER A 29 -39.10 18.83 0.30
C SER A 29 -37.88 19.12 -0.58
N PRO A 30 -37.08 18.12 -0.95
CA PRO A 30 -35.94 18.34 -1.82
C PRO A 30 -36.41 18.61 -3.26
N PRO A 31 -35.80 19.58 -3.96
CA PRO A 31 -36.04 19.78 -5.37
C PRO A 31 -35.51 18.60 -6.17
N ASP A 32 -36.35 18.10 -7.06
CA ASP A 32 -36.06 17.08 -8.06
C ASP A 32 -34.97 17.60 -9.01
N GLN A 33 -33.72 17.15 -8.78
CA GLN A 33 -32.58 17.44 -9.64
C GLN A 33 -32.19 16.17 -10.38
N SER A 34 -32.83 15.95 -11.51
CA SER A 34 -32.39 15.05 -12.57
C SER A 34 -31.09 15.56 -13.20
N LEU A 35 -29.96 15.40 -12.51
CA LEU A 35 -28.61 15.56 -13.06
C LEU A 35 -28.14 14.22 -13.60
N GLN A 36 -28.54 13.91 -14.84
CA GLN A 36 -27.86 12.91 -15.66
C GLN A 36 -26.54 13.53 -16.19
N SER A 37 -25.59 13.81 -15.29
CA SER A 37 -24.20 13.96 -15.69
C SER A 37 -23.69 12.55 -15.97
N GLY A 38 -23.54 12.20 -17.25
CA GLY A 38 -22.83 10.98 -17.64
C GLY A 38 -21.48 10.98 -16.93
N SER A 39 -21.35 10.13 -15.91
CA SER A 39 -20.11 10.01 -15.15
C SER A 39 -19.04 9.53 -16.13
N GLU A 40 -18.17 10.43 -16.55
CA GLU A 40 -17.01 10.11 -17.38
C GLU A 40 -16.29 8.90 -16.76
N GLU A 41 -16.12 7.85 -17.55
CA GLU A 41 -15.54 6.61 -17.05
C GLU A 41 -14.06 6.84 -16.72
N ILE A 42 -13.70 6.64 -15.45
CA ILE A 42 -12.30 6.80 -15.02
C ILE A 42 -11.50 5.58 -15.48
N THR A 43 -10.59 5.82 -16.42
CA THR A 43 -9.61 4.86 -16.95
C THR A 43 -8.24 4.99 -16.29
N PRO A 44 -7.31 4.04 -16.46
CA PRO A 44 -5.93 4.17 -15.93
C PRO A 44 -5.20 5.42 -16.42
N SER A 45 -5.45 5.88 -17.64
CA SER A 45 -4.95 7.16 -18.17
C SER A 45 -5.30 8.37 -17.31
N HIS A 46 -6.51 8.40 -16.75
CA HIS A 46 -6.93 9.47 -15.85
C HIS A 46 -6.19 9.42 -14.51
N VAL A 47 -5.92 8.21 -14.01
CA VAL A 47 -5.14 8.02 -12.79
C VAL A 47 -3.69 8.46 -13.04
N PHE A 48 -3.09 8.03 -14.16
CA PHE A 48 -1.73 8.41 -14.55
C PHE A 48 -1.55 9.93 -14.62
N GLN A 49 -2.45 10.63 -15.34
CA GLN A 49 -2.47 12.09 -15.40
C GLN A 49 -2.46 12.73 -14.00
N GLN A 50 -3.22 12.15 -13.07
CA GLN A 50 -3.32 12.65 -11.70
C GLN A 50 -2.06 12.39 -10.87
N VAL A 51 -1.41 11.23 -11.04
CA VAL A 51 -0.11 10.94 -10.41
C VAL A 51 0.98 11.85 -10.97
N THR A 52 0.98 12.10 -12.28
CA THR A 52 1.91 13.05 -12.92
C THR A 52 1.73 14.46 -12.36
N LEU A 53 0.49 14.92 -12.16
CA LEU A 53 0.22 16.20 -11.49
C LEU A 53 0.79 16.21 -10.06
N LEU A 54 0.54 15.15 -9.28
CA LEU A 54 1.05 15.02 -7.92
C LEU A 54 2.58 15.07 -7.87
N ARG A 55 3.27 14.38 -8.77
CA ARG A 55 4.75 14.40 -8.86
C ARG A 55 5.29 15.78 -9.20
N ALA A 56 4.66 16.49 -10.12
CA ALA A 56 5.04 17.86 -10.43
C ALA A 56 4.82 18.83 -9.24
N GLU A 57 3.81 18.59 -8.40
CA GLU A 57 3.61 19.35 -7.16
C GLU A 57 4.66 19.01 -6.09
N LEU A 58 5.05 17.73 -5.98
CA LEU A 58 6.16 17.29 -5.12
C LEU A 58 7.49 17.91 -5.55
N GLU A 59 7.71 18.08 -6.85
CA GLU A 59 8.92 18.71 -7.39
C GLU A 59 9.06 20.17 -6.95
N LEU A 60 7.97 20.93 -6.88
CA LEU A 60 8.00 22.29 -6.32
C LEU A 60 8.43 22.30 -4.85
N ILE A 61 7.90 21.37 -4.04
CA ILE A 61 8.31 21.20 -2.64
C ILE A 61 9.79 20.80 -2.55
N ARG A 62 10.24 19.89 -3.40
CA ARG A 62 11.65 19.44 -3.43
C ARG A 62 12.61 20.60 -3.65
N LEU A 63 12.28 21.46 -4.62
CA LEU A 63 13.07 22.65 -4.95
C LEU A 63 13.09 23.64 -3.79
N GLU A 64 11.92 23.94 -3.19
CA GLU A 64 11.81 24.82 -2.02
C GLU A 64 12.63 24.31 -0.83
N MET A 65 12.59 23.01 -0.57
CA MET A 65 13.34 22.38 0.52
C MET A 65 14.83 22.16 0.21
N GLY A 66 15.30 22.52 -0.98
CA GLY A 66 16.69 22.32 -1.41
C GLY A 66 17.14 20.86 -1.44
N LYS A 67 16.21 19.91 -1.62
CA LYS A 67 16.51 18.46 -1.63
C LYS A 67 17.10 18.04 -2.98
N PRO A 68 18.03 17.08 -3.04
CA PRO A 68 18.58 16.62 -4.32
C PRO A 68 17.53 15.87 -5.16
N GLY A 69 17.81 15.72 -6.46
CA GLY A 69 16.99 14.91 -7.35
C GLY A 69 16.94 13.44 -6.92
N VAL A 70 15.88 12.74 -7.28
CA VAL A 70 15.62 11.36 -6.83
C VAL A 70 16.05 10.36 -7.90
N ALA A 71 16.85 9.38 -7.51
CA ALA A 71 17.21 8.29 -8.40
C ALA A 71 15.97 7.46 -8.79
N PRO A 72 15.95 6.79 -9.96
CA PRO A 72 14.81 5.94 -10.34
C PRO A 72 14.53 4.83 -9.31
N PRO A 73 13.28 4.33 -9.20
CA PRO A 73 12.97 3.14 -8.39
C PRO A 73 13.86 1.92 -8.68
N LEU A 74 14.03 1.03 -7.69
CA LEU A 74 14.74 -0.24 -7.85
C LEU A 74 13.90 -1.35 -8.47
N ILE A 75 12.57 -1.22 -8.38
CA ILE A 75 11.60 -2.14 -9.00
C ILE A 75 10.91 -1.47 -10.17
N ARG A 76 10.60 -2.27 -11.18
CA ARG A 76 9.54 -2.01 -12.15
C ARG A 76 8.53 -3.15 -12.08
N VAL A 77 7.31 -2.82 -12.41
CA VAL A 77 6.19 -3.75 -12.37
C VAL A 77 5.57 -3.89 -13.74
N GLU A 78 5.26 -5.13 -14.10
CA GLU A 78 4.51 -5.51 -15.27
C GLU A 78 3.25 -6.29 -14.88
N LYS A 79 2.25 -6.29 -15.79
CA LYS A 79 0.94 -6.96 -15.61
C LYS A 79 0.21 -6.61 -14.31
N ALA A 80 0.34 -5.37 -13.84
CA ALA A 80 -0.40 -4.96 -12.65
C ALA A 80 -1.92 -4.98 -12.90
N ALA A 81 -2.67 -5.47 -11.93
CA ALA A 81 -4.11 -5.39 -11.82
C ALA A 81 -4.52 -4.14 -11.01
N PRO A 82 -5.75 -3.60 -11.19
CA PRO A 82 -6.22 -2.43 -10.46
C PRO A 82 -6.09 -2.52 -8.93
N ARG A 83 -6.22 -3.73 -8.35
CA ARG A 83 -6.03 -3.96 -6.91
C ARG A 83 -4.63 -3.60 -6.42
N GLU A 84 -3.61 -3.95 -7.21
CA GLU A 84 -2.20 -3.74 -6.84
C GLU A 84 -1.88 -2.25 -6.92
N VAL A 85 -2.39 -1.58 -7.96
CA VAL A 85 -2.29 -0.12 -8.09
C VAL A 85 -2.99 0.60 -6.93
N TYR A 86 -4.16 0.11 -6.49
CA TYR A 86 -4.87 0.67 -5.34
C TYR A 86 -4.07 0.58 -4.04
N PHE A 87 -3.53 -0.60 -3.72
CA PHE A 87 -2.72 -0.74 -2.49
C PHE A 87 -1.42 0.06 -2.55
N GLN A 88 -0.84 0.22 -3.75
CA GLN A 88 0.31 1.10 -3.92
C GLN A 88 -0.05 2.58 -3.79
N ALA A 89 -1.23 3.00 -4.27
CA ALA A 89 -1.79 4.33 -4.02
C ALA A 89 -2.13 4.56 -2.54
N LEU A 90 -2.50 3.51 -1.80
CA LEU A 90 -2.73 3.60 -0.36
C LEU A 90 -1.42 3.86 0.40
N THR A 91 -0.33 3.21 -0.04
CA THR A 91 1.02 3.53 0.43
C THR A 91 1.38 4.98 0.14
N LEU A 92 1.09 5.47 -1.07
CA LEU A 92 1.27 6.88 -1.44
C LEU A 92 0.50 7.83 -0.52
N PHE A 93 -0.77 7.56 -0.27
CA PHE A 93 -1.56 8.32 0.69
C PHE A 93 -0.91 8.35 2.08
N ARG A 94 -0.51 7.20 2.63
CA ARG A 94 0.15 7.13 3.95
C ARG A 94 1.45 7.92 4.00
N LYS A 95 2.27 7.89 2.93
CA LYS A 95 3.51 8.66 2.83
C LYS A 95 3.25 10.16 2.78
N THR A 96 2.30 10.60 1.95
CA THR A 96 1.91 12.02 1.87
C THR A 96 1.25 12.52 3.16
N ASP A 97 0.46 11.68 3.84
CA ASP A 97 -0.12 12.04 5.14
C ASP A 97 0.95 12.22 6.21
N ARG A 98 1.99 11.37 6.22
CA ARG A 98 3.16 11.55 7.09
C ARG A 98 3.90 12.85 6.78
N LEU A 99 4.16 13.15 5.50
CA LEU A 99 4.79 14.41 5.11
C LEU A 99 3.97 15.61 5.58
N ALA A 100 2.65 15.59 5.33
CA ALA A 100 1.75 16.62 5.82
C ALA A 100 1.79 16.75 7.35
N PHE A 101 1.81 15.65 8.09
CA PHE A 101 1.93 15.69 9.55
C PHE A 101 3.24 16.32 10.03
N GLU A 102 4.36 16.07 9.37
CA GLU A 102 5.66 16.66 9.73
C GLU A 102 5.65 18.19 9.60
N HIS A 103 5.01 18.72 8.55
CA HIS A 103 4.95 20.16 8.29
C HIS A 103 3.76 20.90 8.94
N THR A 104 2.57 20.30 8.96
CA THR A 104 1.34 20.97 9.39
C THR A 104 0.78 20.45 10.71
N ARG A 105 1.31 19.33 11.23
CA ARG A 105 0.80 18.61 12.42
C ARG A 105 -0.62 18.05 12.25
N GLU A 106 -1.17 18.07 11.05
CA GLU A 106 -2.48 17.48 10.75
C GLU A 106 -2.33 16.03 10.31
N ARG A 107 -3.34 15.21 10.63
CA ARG A 107 -3.48 13.85 10.07
C ARG A 107 -4.83 13.71 9.40
N SER A 108 -4.87 12.96 8.32
CA SER A 108 -6.11 12.49 7.72
C SER A 108 -6.40 11.06 8.14
N GLY A 109 -7.69 10.72 8.25
CA GLY A 109 -8.10 9.32 8.34
C GLY A 109 -7.71 8.59 7.06
N GLU A 110 -7.31 7.32 7.20
CA GLU A 110 -7.07 6.46 6.04
C GLU A 110 -8.40 6.22 5.30
N PRO A 111 -8.43 6.36 3.96
CA PRO A 111 -9.63 6.08 3.18
C PRO A 111 -10.10 4.64 3.38
N VAL A 112 -11.41 4.48 3.54
CA VAL A 112 -12.02 3.15 3.70
C VAL A 112 -11.88 2.38 2.39
N PRO A 113 -11.36 1.14 2.41
CA PRO A 113 -11.30 0.30 1.22
C PRO A 113 -12.69 0.08 0.60
N PRO A 114 -12.81 0.10 -0.74
CA PRO A 114 -14.07 -0.22 -1.38
C PRO A 114 -14.48 -1.66 -1.08
N GLU A 115 -15.77 -1.87 -0.84
CA GLU A 115 -16.36 -3.20 -0.65
C GLU A 115 -16.50 -3.97 -1.98
N GLU A 116 -16.58 -3.23 -3.09
CA GLU A 116 -16.68 -3.76 -4.44
C GLU A 116 -15.32 -4.11 -5.05
N GLN A 117 -15.35 -4.67 -6.25
CA GLN A 117 -14.14 -4.84 -7.05
C GLN A 117 -13.42 -3.50 -7.23
N ILE A 118 -12.11 -3.51 -6.97
CA ILE A 118 -11.27 -2.33 -7.12
C ILE A 118 -11.21 -1.92 -8.60
N ARG A 119 -11.54 -0.65 -8.88
CA ARG A 119 -11.56 -0.02 -10.20
C ARG A 119 -10.66 1.22 -10.22
N PRO A 120 -10.28 1.75 -11.40
CA PRO A 120 -9.42 2.93 -11.48
C PRO A 120 -9.98 4.17 -10.76
N ILE A 121 -11.31 4.31 -10.65
CA ILE A 121 -11.93 5.38 -9.85
C ILE A 121 -11.53 5.35 -8.36
N HIS A 122 -11.37 4.15 -7.78
CA HIS A 122 -10.92 4.00 -6.39
C HIS A 122 -9.45 4.40 -6.23
N VAL A 123 -8.62 4.06 -7.22
CA VAL A 123 -7.21 4.47 -7.26
C VAL A 123 -7.11 6.00 -7.39
N ARG A 124 -7.86 6.59 -8.32
CA ARG A 124 -7.91 8.05 -8.48
C ARG A 124 -8.31 8.76 -7.18
N ALA A 125 -9.30 8.25 -6.45
CA ALA A 125 -9.71 8.82 -5.18
C ALA A 125 -8.58 8.84 -4.13
N LEU A 126 -7.75 7.79 -4.06
CA LEU A 126 -6.57 7.76 -3.20
C LEU A 126 -5.50 8.77 -3.64
N VAL A 127 -5.24 8.87 -4.95
CA VAL A 127 -4.27 9.83 -5.49
C VAL A 127 -4.74 11.27 -5.26
N ASP A 128 -6.04 11.56 -5.42
CA ASP A 128 -6.64 12.86 -5.12
C ASP A 128 -6.53 13.21 -3.63
N ALA A 129 -6.74 12.22 -2.74
CA ALA A 129 -6.54 12.40 -1.31
C ALA A 129 -5.06 12.70 -1.00
N ALA A 130 -4.12 11.98 -1.61
CA ALA A 130 -2.69 12.23 -1.46
C ALA A 130 -2.29 13.62 -1.98
N LEU A 131 -2.80 14.03 -3.14
CA LEU A 131 -2.56 15.36 -3.72
C LEU A 131 -3.01 16.48 -2.79
N LYS A 132 -4.19 16.34 -2.16
CA LYS A 132 -4.66 17.30 -1.16
C LYS A 132 -3.69 17.44 0.02
N ARG A 133 -3.06 16.33 0.46
CA ARG A 133 -2.03 16.38 1.53
C ARG A 133 -0.79 17.12 1.06
N VAL A 134 -0.33 16.87 -0.17
CA VAL A 134 0.79 17.60 -0.79
C VAL A 134 0.49 19.10 -0.89
N GLN A 135 -0.72 19.48 -1.30
CA GLN A 135 -1.15 20.88 -1.37
C GLN A 135 -1.14 21.57 0.00
N ARG A 136 -1.54 20.88 1.08
CA ARG A 136 -1.40 21.42 2.45
C ARG A 136 0.04 21.69 2.85
N VAL A 137 0.98 20.82 2.44
CA VAL A 137 2.41 21.05 2.66
C VAL A 137 2.86 22.30 1.91
N LYS A 138 2.48 22.46 0.64
CA LYS A 138 2.79 23.68 -0.14
C LYS A 138 2.27 24.95 0.51
N GLU A 139 1.01 24.95 0.97
CA GLU A 139 0.42 26.07 1.70
C GLU A 139 1.24 26.42 2.94
N SER A 140 1.67 25.41 3.72
CA SER A 140 2.48 25.63 4.93
C SER A 140 3.89 26.16 4.65
N LEU A 141 4.43 25.85 3.46
CA LEU A 141 5.73 26.35 2.98
C LEU A 141 5.60 27.66 2.20
N ALA A 142 4.40 28.23 2.08
CA ALA A 142 4.12 29.45 1.31
C ALA A 142 4.52 29.37 -0.18
N ILE A 143 4.48 28.18 -0.79
CA ILE A 143 4.75 27.97 -2.22
C ILE A 143 3.53 28.41 -3.03
N SER A 144 3.67 29.47 -3.82
CA SER A 144 2.57 30.11 -4.56
C SER A 144 2.41 29.61 -6.00
N GLU A 145 3.44 28.94 -6.51
CA GLU A 145 3.52 28.39 -7.85
C GLU A 145 2.45 27.32 -8.06
N THR A 146 1.79 27.33 -9.22
CA THR A 146 0.76 26.37 -9.58
C THR A 146 1.22 25.47 -10.71
N VAL A 147 0.99 24.16 -10.60
CA VAL A 147 1.26 23.22 -11.69
C VAL A 147 0.08 23.17 -12.65
N LYS A 148 0.33 23.34 -13.94
CA LYS A 148 -0.70 23.11 -14.97
C LYS A 148 -1.00 21.61 -15.06
N LYS A 149 -2.29 21.25 -15.03
CA LYS A 149 -2.72 19.87 -15.22
C LYS A 149 -2.15 19.28 -16.52
N PRO A 150 -1.44 18.12 -16.47
CA PRO A 150 -0.88 17.48 -17.67
C PRO A 150 -1.96 17.10 -18.67
N ALA A 151 -1.61 16.96 -19.96
CA ALA A 151 -2.52 16.42 -20.97
C ALA A 151 -2.87 14.95 -20.66
N LEU A 152 -4.05 14.49 -21.11
CA LEU A 152 -4.45 13.10 -20.93
C LEU A 152 -3.72 12.22 -21.94
N GLU A 153 -2.89 11.29 -21.45
CA GLU A 153 -2.23 10.29 -22.28
C GLU A 153 -3.10 9.03 -22.39
N THR A 154 -3.50 8.65 -23.60
CA THR A 154 -4.37 7.49 -23.85
C THR A 154 -3.56 6.20 -23.95
N GLY A 155 -4.17 5.07 -23.57
CA GLY A 155 -3.53 3.75 -23.70
C GLY A 155 -2.58 3.39 -22.56
N ILE A 156 -2.63 4.12 -21.44
CA ILE A 156 -1.87 3.77 -20.25
C ILE A 156 -2.44 2.50 -19.63
N GLU A 157 -1.57 1.53 -19.38
CA GLU A 157 -1.90 0.31 -18.64
C GLU A 157 -1.77 0.52 -17.12
N PRO A 158 -2.42 -0.30 -16.28
CA PRO A 158 -2.28 -0.19 -14.82
C PRO A 158 -0.83 -0.31 -14.34
N SER A 159 0.03 -1.08 -15.03
CA SER A 159 1.47 -1.16 -14.73
C SER A 159 2.16 0.21 -14.85
N GLY A 160 1.80 1.01 -15.86
CA GLY A 160 2.30 2.38 -16.02
C GLY A 160 1.92 3.27 -14.84
N VAL A 161 0.65 3.18 -14.40
CA VAL A 161 0.17 3.89 -13.20
C VAL A 161 0.92 3.43 -11.95
N PHE A 162 1.09 2.12 -11.77
CA PHE A 162 1.80 1.54 -10.62
C PHE A 162 3.23 2.09 -10.53
N ASN A 163 3.97 2.03 -11.64
CA ASN A 163 5.35 2.49 -11.72
C ASN A 163 5.48 3.99 -11.41
N ASP A 164 4.53 4.82 -11.87
CA ASP A 164 4.52 6.26 -11.58
C ASP A 164 4.24 6.53 -10.09
N ILE A 165 3.36 5.74 -9.45
CA ILE A 165 3.12 5.82 -8.00
C ILE A 165 4.37 5.41 -7.21
N VAL A 166 5.09 4.36 -7.62
CA VAL A 166 6.36 3.96 -6.98
C VAL A 166 7.39 5.10 -7.07
N ALA A 167 7.48 5.78 -8.21
CA ALA A 167 8.35 6.94 -8.37
C ALA A 167 7.96 8.07 -7.40
N ALA A 168 6.68 8.42 -7.32
CA ALA A 168 6.16 9.42 -6.37
C ALA A 168 6.44 9.03 -4.90
N ASN A 169 6.29 7.76 -4.56
CA ASN A 169 6.59 7.21 -3.23
C ASN A 169 8.06 7.39 -2.84
N ARG A 170 8.97 7.33 -3.80
CA ARG A 170 10.40 7.57 -3.60
C ARG A 170 10.70 9.06 -3.46
N GLU A 171 10.06 9.90 -4.25
CA GLU A 171 10.15 11.36 -4.16
C GLU A 171 9.76 11.85 -2.76
N ILE A 172 8.62 11.40 -2.24
CA ILE A 172 8.16 11.77 -0.89
C ILE A 172 9.16 11.36 0.18
N ASN A 173 9.80 10.19 0.07
CA ASN A 173 10.77 9.76 1.07
C ASN A 173 11.98 10.71 1.19
N GLN A 174 12.36 11.40 0.11
CA GLN A 174 13.42 12.41 0.16
C GLN A 174 12.97 13.73 0.81
N LEU A 175 11.66 13.99 0.80
CA LEU A 175 11.07 15.17 1.42
C LEU A 175 10.82 15.00 2.93
N LEU A 176 10.64 13.76 3.41
CA LEU A 176 10.44 13.48 4.84
C LEU A 176 11.67 13.89 5.67
N GLU A 177 11.42 14.53 6.81
CA GLU A 177 12.45 14.78 7.84
C GLU A 177 12.85 13.47 8.49
N GLN A 178 11.85 12.66 8.86
CA GLN A 178 12.06 11.31 9.36
C GLN A 178 11.77 10.33 8.22
N GLN A 179 12.81 9.87 7.55
CA GLN A 179 12.69 8.84 6.53
C GLN A 179 12.13 7.52 7.10
N PHE A 180 11.66 6.66 6.20
CA PHE A 180 11.28 5.29 6.57
C PHE A 180 12.48 4.57 7.20
N ALA A 181 12.22 3.88 8.30
CA ALA A 181 13.24 3.20 9.10
C ALA A 181 12.97 1.69 9.14
N PRO A 182 13.94 0.87 9.57
CA PRO A 182 13.73 -0.57 9.73
C PRO A 182 12.55 -0.94 10.66
N GLY A 183 12.13 -0.04 11.56
CA GLY A 183 10.93 -0.22 12.38
C GLY A 183 9.65 -0.26 11.54
N ASP A 184 9.53 0.61 10.54
CA ASP A 184 8.39 0.66 9.62
C ASP A 184 8.33 -0.62 8.77
N VAL A 185 9.48 -1.07 8.25
CA VAL A 185 9.58 -2.32 7.50
C VAL A 185 9.20 -3.51 8.39
N TYR A 186 9.73 -3.58 9.61
CA TYR A 186 9.39 -4.64 10.56
C TYR A 186 7.89 -4.70 10.83
N GLN A 187 7.24 -3.54 10.94
CA GLN A 187 5.80 -3.45 11.12
C GLN A 187 5.07 -4.04 9.91
N GLN A 188 5.42 -3.64 8.68
CA GLN A 188 4.80 -4.18 7.46
C GLN A 188 5.04 -5.68 7.30
N THR A 189 6.26 -6.16 7.53
CA THR A 189 6.55 -7.60 7.53
C THR A 189 5.71 -8.36 8.56
N THR A 190 5.43 -7.74 9.70
CA THR A 190 4.56 -8.35 10.72
C THR A 190 3.09 -8.38 10.30
N VAL A 191 2.62 -7.39 9.54
CA VAL A 191 1.29 -7.42 8.92
C VAL A 191 1.19 -8.58 7.91
N ALA A 192 2.21 -8.75 7.06
CA ALA A 192 2.29 -9.87 6.12
C ALA A 192 2.21 -11.24 6.84
N ILE A 193 3.01 -11.42 7.91
CA ILE A 193 2.95 -12.61 8.77
C ILE A 193 1.55 -12.80 9.36
N ALA A 194 0.87 -11.73 9.77
CA ALA A 194 -0.46 -11.82 10.37
C ALA A 194 -1.51 -12.30 9.37
N TYR A 195 -1.47 -11.83 8.11
CA TYR A 195 -2.31 -12.33 7.03
C TYR A 195 -2.04 -13.80 6.75
N LEU A 196 -0.77 -14.16 6.57
CA LEU A 196 -0.39 -15.51 6.24
C LEU A 196 -0.69 -16.51 7.37
N SER A 197 -0.53 -16.09 8.63
CA SER A 197 -0.92 -16.91 9.78
C SER A 197 -2.43 -17.19 9.79
N ARG A 198 -3.28 -16.20 9.46
CA ARG A 198 -4.73 -16.42 9.34
C ARG A 198 -5.09 -17.37 8.20
N LEU A 199 -4.39 -17.21 7.08
CA LEU A 199 -4.57 -18.07 5.91
C LEU A 199 -4.21 -19.53 6.22
N LEU A 200 -3.06 -19.75 6.88
CA LEU A 200 -2.65 -21.09 7.33
C LEU A 200 -3.58 -21.65 8.41
N ASP A 201 -4.03 -20.83 9.37
CA ASP A 201 -5.01 -21.24 10.39
C ASP A 201 -6.30 -21.78 9.75
N SER A 202 -6.83 -21.12 8.72
CA SER A 202 -8.05 -21.55 8.02
C SER A 202 -7.88 -22.85 7.23
N LEU A 203 -6.65 -23.22 6.89
CA LEU A 203 -6.32 -24.43 6.13
C LEU A 203 -6.06 -25.66 7.03
N GLY A 204 -6.34 -25.55 8.33
CA GLY A 204 -5.94 -26.57 9.31
C GLY A 204 -4.42 -26.68 9.47
N GLY A 205 -3.68 -25.66 9.01
CA GLY A 205 -2.24 -25.57 9.14
C GLY A 205 -1.80 -25.28 10.58
N ILE A 206 -0.49 -25.17 10.78
CA ILE A 206 0.12 -24.98 12.10
C ILE A 206 -0.33 -23.63 12.69
N SER A 207 -1.18 -23.66 13.72
CA SER A 207 -1.65 -22.44 14.38
C SER A 207 -0.60 -21.70 15.21
N THR A 208 0.53 -22.35 15.48
CA THR A 208 1.65 -21.74 16.18
C THR A 208 2.62 -21.17 15.15
N PRO A 209 2.89 -19.84 15.16
CA PRO A 209 3.91 -19.26 14.30
C PRO A 209 5.24 -20.02 14.46
N PRO A 210 5.98 -20.25 13.37
CA PRO A 210 7.25 -20.94 13.45
C PRO A 210 8.20 -20.16 14.38
N GLN A 211 9.08 -20.89 15.07
CA GLN A 211 10.10 -20.26 15.91
C GLN A 211 10.95 -19.33 15.04
N PRO A 212 11.29 -18.12 15.52
CA PRO A 212 12.16 -17.22 14.78
C PRO A 212 13.49 -17.91 14.50
N PRO A 213 14.05 -17.77 13.28
CA PRO A 213 15.38 -18.28 13.01
C PRO A 213 16.43 -17.56 13.87
N ALA A 214 17.65 -18.09 13.88
CA ALA A 214 18.77 -17.47 14.58
C ALA A 214 18.97 -16.01 14.14
N PHE A 215 19.31 -15.14 15.09
CA PHE A 215 19.53 -13.72 14.82
C PHE A 215 20.87 -13.49 14.13
N GLU A 216 20.83 -12.97 12.91
CA GLU A 216 22.02 -12.65 12.13
C GLU A 216 22.39 -11.18 12.23
N ARG A 217 23.56 -10.87 12.79
CA ARG A 217 24.08 -9.50 12.96
C ARG A 217 24.54 -8.90 11.61
N ARG A 218 24.68 -7.57 11.59
CA ARG A 218 25.27 -6.78 10.48
C ARG A 218 24.54 -6.90 9.14
N LYS A 219 23.26 -7.27 9.13
CA LYS A 219 22.44 -7.19 7.92
C LYS A 219 22.24 -5.73 7.51
N ARG A 220 22.16 -5.50 6.21
CA ARG A 220 21.93 -4.20 5.56
C ARG A 220 20.54 -4.21 4.89
N PRO A 221 20.00 -3.04 4.51
CA PRO A 221 18.75 -2.97 3.77
C PRO A 221 18.76 -3.82 2.48
N ALA A 222 19.88 -3.88 1.75
CA ALA A 222 20.05 -4.75 0.58
C ALA A 222 19.78 -6.24 0.86
N ASP A 223 20.22 -6.75 2.02
CA ASP A 223 19.97 -8.16 2.40
C ASP A 223 18.49 -8.41 2.66
N VAL A 224 17.82 -7.44 3.31
CA VAL A 224 16.38 -7.48 3.58
C VAL A 224 15.58 -7.39 2.28
N TYR A 225 15.99 -6.49 1.39
CA TYR A 225 15.41 -6.29 0.06
C TYR A 225 15.40 -7.58 -0.76
N ARG A 226 16.57 -8.22 -0.93
CA ARG A 226 16.68 -9.50 -1.66
C ARG A 226 15.79 -10.58 -1.08
N LYS A 227 15.71 -10.68 0.26
CA LYS A 227 14.86 -11.66 0.93
C LYS A 227 13.37 -11.40 0.68
N LEU A 228 12.94 -10.13 0.64
CA LEU A 228 11.57 -9.77 0.27
C LEU A 228 11.26 -10.12 -1.18
N ILE A 229 12.17 -9.84 -2.13
CA ILE A 229 12.01 -10.22 -3.54
C ILE A 229 11.87 -11.74 -3.68
N SER A 230 12.69 -12.52 -2.96
CA SER A 230 12.58 -13.98 -2.94
C SER A 230 11.22 -14.44 -2.39
N CYS A 231 10.75 -13.85 -1.29
CA CYS A 231 9.41 -14.14 -0.74
C CYS A 231 8.30 -13.81 -1.74
N PHE A 232 8.42 -12.68 -2.45
CA PHE A 232 7.45 -12.27 -3.46
C PHE A 232 7.39 -13.27 -4.62
N GLY A 233 8.56 -13.72 -5.11
CA GLY A 233 8.63 -14.74 -6.15
C GLY A 233 7.91 -16.05 -5.77
N GLN A 234 8.03 -16.47 -4.51
CA GLN A 234 7.31 -17.65 -3.99
C GLN A 234 5.80 -17.42 -3.88
N ILE A 235 5.35 -16.25 -3.41
CA ILE A 235 3.93 -15.90 -3.37
C ILE A 235 3.33 -15.86 -4.78
N ARG A 236 4.08 -15.35 -5.76
CA ARG A 236 3.69 -15.38 -7.17
C ARG A 236 3.52 -16.80 -7.70
N GLU A 237 4.44 -17.70 -7.35
CA GLU A 237 4.32 -19.12 -7.71
C GLU A 237 3.07 -19.75 -7.10
N ILE A 238 2.77 -19.48 -5.81
CA ILE A 238 1.54 -19.90 -5.15
C ILE A 238 0.30 -19.37 -5.87
N GLY A 239 0.29 -18.08 -6.21
CA GLY A 239 -0.80 -17.45 -6.96
C GLY A 239 -1.05 -18.16 -8.30
N ASN A 240 0.02 -18.39 -9.07
CA ASN A 240 -0.04 -19.08 -10.35
C ASN A 240 -0.56 -20.53 -10.23
N LEU A 241 -0.11 -21.28 -9.21
CA LEU A 241 -0.62 -22.63 -8.93
C LEU A 241 -2.13 -22.63 -8.61
N SER A 242 -2.64 -21.50 -8.10
CA SER A 242 -4.04 -21.31 -7.73
C SER A 242 -4.86 -20.61 -8.82
N GLY A 243 -4.31 -20.39 -10.02
CA GLY A 243 -4.98 -19.68 -11.10
C GLY A 243 -5.19 -18.18 -10.86
N ILE A 244 -4.52 -17.59 -9.88
CA ILE A 244 -4.61 -16.16 -9.56
C ILE A 244 -3.49 -15.40 -10.27
N GLY A 245 -3.87 -14.50 -11.17
CA GLY A 245 -2.95 -13.58 -11.82
C GLY A 245 -2.33 -12.60 -10.81
N MET A 246 -1.00 -12.55 -10.77
CA MET A 246 -0.22 -11.62 -9.96
C MET A 246 0.74 -10.83 -10.85
N LEU A 247 1.10 -9.63 -10.42
CA LEU A 247 2.08 -8.81 -11.11
C LEU A 247 3.46 -9.47 -11.20
N ASP A 248 4.25 -9.01 -12.17
CA ASP A 248 5.65 -9.37 -12.35
C ASP A 248 6.55 -8.24 -11.81
N LEU A 249 7.55 -8.61 -11.02
CA LEU A 249 8.58 -7.69 -10.52
C LEU A 249 9.86 -7.82 -11.32
N GLU A 250 10.31 -6.72 -11.90
CA GLU A 250 11.63 -6.56 -12.47
C GLU A 250 12.51 -5.77 -11.49
N VAL A 251 13.68 -6.33 -11.15
CA VAL A 251 14.60 -5.73 -10.19
C VAL A 251 15.89 -5.31 -10.91
N ASP A 252 16.32 -4.07 -10.69
CA ASP A 252 17.64 -3.62 -11.12
C ASP A 252 18.72 -4.14 -10.14
N GLU A 253 19.21 -5.35 -10.39
CA GLU A 253 20.22 -6.01 -9.56
C GLU A 253 21.51 -5.19 -9.39
N SER A 254 21.85 -4.33 -10.36
CA SER A 254 23.05 -3.49 -10.29
C SER A 254 22.98 -2.45 -9.18
N ARG A 255 21.77 -2.11 -8.71
CA ARG A 255 21.50 -1.08 -7.72
C ARG A 255 20.98 -1.62 -6.38
N VAL A 256 20.79 -2.94 -6.25
CA VAL A 256 20.28 -3.53 -4.99
C VAL A 256 21.21 -3.25 -3.80
N GLU A 257 22.52 -3.17 -4.03
CA GLU A 257 23.47 -2.82 -2.96
C GLU A 257 23.26 -1.41 -2.37
N SER A 258 22.61 -0.50 -3.11
CA SER A 258 22.25 0.83 -2.65
C SER A 258 20.79 0.94 -2.16
N ALA A 259 20.11 -0.19 -1.93
CA ALA A 259 18.76 -0.18 -1.40
C ALA A 259 18.66 0.57 -0.07
N GLU A 260 17.65 1.41 0.05
CA GLU A 260 17.32 2.17 1.25
C GLU A 260 16.15 1.50 2.00
N PRO A 261 15.94 1.79 3.30
CA PRO A 261 14.78 1.24 4.02
C PRO A 261 13.42 1.57 3.38
N SER A 262 13.32 2.67 2.63
CA SER A 262 12.12 3.04 1.87
C SER A 262 11.85 2.08 0.69
N ASP A 263 12.88 1.70 -0.06
CA ASP A 263 12.78 0.67 -1.11
C ASP A 263 12.31 -0.66 -0.51
N VAL A 264 12.87 -1.02 0.64
CA VAL A 264 12.51 -2.23 1.39
C VAL A 264 11.06 -2.16 1.89
N TYR A 265 10.61 -0.98 2.36
CA TYR A 265 9.24 -0.76 2.80
C TYR A 265 8.23 -0.91 1.66
N ASP A 266 8.57 -0.43 0.46
CA ASP A 266 7.69 -0.51 -0.70
C ASP A 266 7.47 -1.97 -1.13
N VAL A 267 8.52 -2.80 -1.19
CA VAL A 267 8.38 -4.24 -1.46
C VAL A 267 7.64 -4.96 -0.33
N ALA A 268 7.87 -4.59 0.94
CA ALA A 268 7.14 -5.17 2.06
C ALA A 268 5.64 -4.82 2.02
N SER A 269 5.28 -3.61 1.60
CA SER A 269 3.88 -3.17 1.45
C SER A 269 3.20 -3.90 0.29
N LEU A 270 3.93 -4.15 -0.80
CA LEU A 270 3.45 -4.98 -1.90
C LEU A 270 3.19 -6.42 -1.46
N LEU A 271 4.09 -7.03 -0.68
CA LEU A 271 3.85 -8.37 -0.10
C LEU A 271 2.59 -8.42 0.77
N VAL A 272 2.34 -7.36 1.56
CA VAL A 272 1.10 -7.25 2.34
C VAL A 272 -0.12 -7.22 1.43
N SER A 273 -0.07 -6.48 0.31
CA SER A 273 -1.14 -6.45 -0.70
C SER A 273 -1.45 -7.85 -1.25
N GLU A 274 -0.43 -8.58 -1.71
CA GLU A 274 -0.65 -9.90 -2.30
C GLU A 274 -1.17 -10.93 -1.29
N LEU A 275 -0.64 -10.91 -0.06
CA LEU A 275 -1.13 -11.79 0.99
C LEU A 275 -2.54 -11.42 1.46
N ALA A 276 -2.87 -10.13 1.51
CA ALA A 276 -4.23 -9.68 1.79
C ALA A 276 -5.20 -10.13 0.68
N HIS A 277 -4.76 -10.09 -0.58
CA HIS A 277 -5.55 -10.57 -1.71
C HIS A 277 -5.80 -12.08 -1.64
N LEU A 278 -4.76 -12.89 -1.42
CA LEU A 278 -4.92 -14.34 -1.20
C LEU A 278 -5.85 -14.63 -0.02
N HIS A 279 -5.65 -13.94 1.09
CA HIS A 279 -6.50 -14.07 2.28
C HIS A 279 -7.97 -13.72 2.00
N GLY A 280 -8.23 -12.68 1.19
CA GLY A 280 -9.58 -12.25 0.83
C GLY A 280 -10.36 -13.21 -0.08
N HIS A 281 -9.71 -14.23 -0.66
CA HIS A 281 -10.42 -15.24 -1.45
C HIS A 281 -11.14 -16.28 -0.61
N ARG A 282 -10.83 -16.37 0.68
CA ARG A 282 -11.48 -17.31 1.60
C ARG A 282 -12.72 -16.69 2.24
N ALA A 283 -13.84 -17.41 2.20
CA ALA A 283 -15.10 -16.93 2.76
C ALA A 283 -15.09 -16.86 4.30
N ASP A 284 -14.28 -17.72 4.95
CA ASP A 284 -14.16 -17.85 6.40
C ASP A 284 -12.99 -17.04 7.01
N ALA A 285 -12.37 -16.18 6.20
CA ALA A 285 -11.13 -15.50 6.55
C ALA A 285 -11.33 -14.53 7.73
N LYS A 286 -10.79 -14.90 8.89
CA LYS A 286 -10.77 -14.01 10.07
C LYS A 286 -9.79 -12.86 9.83
N PRO A 287 -10.09 -11.63 10.30
CA PRO A 287 -9.17 -10.51 10.12
C PRO A 287 -7.78 -10.81 10.71
N PRO A 288 -6.70 -10.27 10.09
CA PRO A 288 -5.35 -10.41 10.62
C PRO A 288 -5.26 -9.79 12.01
N ARG A 289 -4.33 -10.31 12.83
CA ARG A 289 -4.09 -9.73 14.16
C ARG A 289 -3.57 -8.31 14.01
N LYS A 290 -4.04 -7.40 14.87
CA LYS A 290 -3.57 -6.01 14.89
C LYS A 290 -2.07 -5.96 15.17
N VAL A 291 -1.36 -5.18 14.35
CA VAL A 291 0.08 -4.95 14.48
C VAL A 291 0.32 -3.55 15.02
N TYR A 292 1.18 -3.46 16.02
CA TYR A 292 1.55 -2.20 16.66
C TYR A 292 2.92 -1.73 16.20
N ASN A 293 3.21 -0.44 16.37
CA ASN A 293 4.52 0.12 16.09
C ASN A 293 5.59 -0.60 16.96
N PRO A 294 6.59 -1.24 16.34
CA PRO A 294 7.57 -2.03 17.08
C PRO A 294 8.68 -1.18 17.72
N GLY A 295 8.65 0.14 17.57
CA GLY A 295 9.71 1.06 18.00
C GLY A 295 10.96 0.93 17.15
N ARG A 296 12.12 1.27 17.73
CA ARG A 296 13.40 1.20 17.03
C ARG A 296 13.77 -0.24 16.69
N LYS A 297 14.02 -0.50 15.41
CA LYS A 297 14.55 -1.78 14.89
C LYS A 297 15.80 -1.54 14.05
N LEU A 298 16.47 -2.65 13.73
CA LEU A 298 17.67 -2.70 12.88
C LEU A 298 17.36 -3.62 11.69
N PRO A 299 18.06 -3.51 10.55
CA PRO A 299 17.83 -4.41 9.42
C PRO A 299 17.96 -5.89 9.80
N SER A 300 18.88 -6.26 10.70
CA SER A 300 18.98 -7.63 11.24
C SER A 300 17.70 -8.13 11.91
N HIS A 301 16.95 -7.27 12.61
CA HIS A 301 15.66 -7.65 13.21
C HIS A 301 14.61 -7.91 12.12
N VAL A 302 14.60 -7.10 11.07
CA VAL A 302 13.70 -7.29 9.92
C VAL A 302 14.06 -8.58 9.18
N TYR A 303 15.35 -8.83 8.96
CA TYR A 303 15.84 -10.03 8.29
C TYR A 303 15.45 -11.33 9.03
N GLN A 304 15.57 -11.32 10.36
CA GLN A 304 15.10 -12.42 11.20
C GLN A 304 13.57 -12.58 11.10
N ARG A 305 12.83 -11.47 11.15
CA ARG A 305 11.36 -11.47 11.02
C ARG A 305 10.91 -12.05 9.68
N LEU A 306 11.62 -11.73 8.60
CA LEU A 306 11.38 -12.30 7.27
C LEU A 306 11.64 -13.81 7.21
N GLY A 307 12.46 -14.37 8.09
CA GLY A 307 12.58 -15.83 8.14
C GLY A 307 11.32 -16.52 8.66
N ILE A 308 10.58 -15.90 9.59
CA ILE A 308 9.26 -16.39 10.00
C ILE A 308 8.30 -16.36 8.80
N LEU A 309 8.26 -15.22 8.10
CA LEU A 309 7.42 -15.04 6.91
C LEU A 309 7.75 -16.10 5.85
N HIS A 310 9.03 -16.26 5.54
CA HIS A 310 9.52 -17.22 4.54
C HIS A 310 9.14 -18.66 4.91
N SER A 311 9.34 -19.11 6.15
CA SER A 311 8.91 -20.46 6.57
C SER A 311 7.40 -20.67 6.45
N GLN A 312 6.59 -19.65 6.72
CA GLN A 312 5.14 -19.73 6.51
C GLN A 312 4.76 -19.77 5.03
N ILE A 313 5.48 -19.04 4.17
CA ILE A 313 5.28 -19.08 2.71
C ILE A 313 5.62 -20.47 2.18
N GLU A 314 6.71 -21.07 2.65
CA GLU A 314 7.08 -22.45 2.27
C GLU A 314 6.00 -23.45 2.65
N GLU A 315 5.37 -23.29 3.81
CA GLU A 315 4.27 -24.16 4.23
C GLU A 315 3.03 -23.97 3.34
N LEU A 316 2.64 -22.72 3.09
CA LEU A 316 1.54 -22.43 2.16
C LEU A 316 1.82 -22.99 0.77
N HIS A 317 3.06 -22.90 0.31
CA HIS A 317 3.48 -23.41 -0.99
C HIS A 317 3.34 -24.94 -1.08
N LYS A 318 3.69 -25.68 -0.03
CA LYS A 318 3.45 -27.14 0.02
C LYS A 318 1.95 -27.45 -0.09
N ILE A 319 1.11 -26.70 0.64
CA ILE A 319 -0.35 -26.86 0.58
C ILE A 319 -0.84 -26.61 -0.85
N ALA A 320 -0.49 -25.49 -1.46
CA ALA A 320 -0.91 -25.12 -2.81
C ALA A 320 -0.45 -26.13 -3.88
N ARG A 321 0.75 -26.71 -3.74
CA ARG A 321 1.22 -27.77 -4.66
C ARG A 321 0.46 -29.08 -4.50
N ASN A 322 0.07 -29.43 -3.29
CA ASN A 322 -0.63 -30.67 -2.99
C ASN A 322 -2.15 -30.56 -3.23
N ASN A 323 -2.70 -29.34 -3.19
CA ASN A 323 -4.10 -29.04 -3.40
C ASN A 323 -4.22 -27.70 -4.17
N PRO A 324 -4.29 -27.71 -5.51
CA PRO A 324 -4.47 -26.48 -6.30
C PRO A 324 -5.74 -25.68 -5.96
N ASP A 325 -6.78 -26.37 -5.49
CA ASP A 325 -8.09 -25.79 -5.16
C ASP A 325 -8.18 -25.38 -3.67
N TRP A 326 -7.05 -25.17 -2.99
CA TRP A 326 -6.98 -24.79 -1.56
C TRP A 326 -7.70 -23.47 -1.20
N LEU A 327 -8.16 -22.72 -2.21
CA LEU A 327 -8.95 -21.50 -2.05
C LEU A 327 -10.47 -21.70 -2.20
N GLU A 328 -10.96 -22.90 -2.55
CA GLU A 328 -12.36 -23.16 -2.90
C GLU A 328 -13.23 -23.82 -1.79
N ASP A 329 -12.77 -23.84 -0.54
CA ASP A 329 -13.53 -24.39 0.61
C ASP A 329 -14.58 -23.44 1.21
#